data_AF-A0AAV8XSZ9-F1
#
_entry.id   AF-A0AAV8XSZ9-F1
#
_cell.length_a   1.000
_cell.length_b   1.000
_cell.length_c   1.000
_cell.angle_alpha   90.00
_cell.angle_beta   90.00
_cell.angle_gamma   90.00
#
_symmetry.space_group_name_H-M   'P 1'
#
loop_
_entity.id
_entity.type
_entity.pdbx_description
1 polymer ?
#
loop_
_entity_poly.entity_id
_entity_poly.type
_entity_poly.pdbx_seq_one_letter_code
_entity_poly.pdbx_strand_id
1 'polypeptide(L)'
;MVTKDVVITQERRSRYAKYLILSIPIAAFPSLRKRILDDEQKFDILLDIQDNPHKPTRHVAADNDVSKTSILRRLKNEKYRPYKINLIQELNDDDPDRRLKFCEIMSNRCQDNPLFIKKTFIFLQRTFVLNGQSTNRL
;
A
#
# COMPACT_ATOMS: atom_id res chain seq x y z
N MET A 1 -65.91 -18.90 6.14
CA MET A 1 -65.46 -17.78 7.00
C MET A 1 -63.96 -17.62 6.79
N VAL A 2 -63.55 -16.46 6.28
CA VAL A 2 -62.17 -16.07 6.02
C VAL A 2 -61.63 -15.42 7.28
N THR A 3 -60.46 -15.83 7.76
CA THR A 3 -59.64 -15.00 8.66
C THR A 3 -58.21 -14.95 8.15
N LYS A 4 -57.84 -13.75 7.70
CA LYS A 4 -56.48 -13.23 7.59
C LYS A 4 -55.82 -13.39 8.98
N ASP A 5 -54.53 -13.64 9.11
CA ASP A 5 -53.55 -12.58 9.01
C ASP A 5 -52.12 -13.14 8.83
N VAL A 6 -51.47 -12.61 7.80
CA VAL A 6 -50.03 -12.52 7.71
C VAL A 6 -49.59 -11.45 8.71
N VAL A 7 -48.92 -11.84 9.80
CA VAL A 7 -48.13 -10.90 10.61
C VAL A 7 -46.66 -11.26 10.44
N ILE A 8 -46.01 -10.48 9.59
CA ILE A 8 -44.56 -10.37 9.47
C ILE A 8 -44.03 -9.92 10.84
N THR A 9 -43.13 -10.70 11.45
CA THR A 9 -42.09 -10.11 12.30
C THR A 9 -40.73 -10.73 11.97
N GLN A 10 -39.88 -9.84 11.47
CA GLN A 10 -38.54 -10.04 10.94
C GLN A 10 -37.47 -10.08 12.04
N GLU A 11 -37.80 -10.50 13.27
CA GLU A 11 -36.88 -10.37 14.41
C GLU A 11 -36.69 -11.69 15.15
N ARG A 12 -35.68 -12.44 14.70
CA ARG A 12 -34.75 -13.25 15.51
C ARG A 12 -33.98 -14.17 14.57
N ARG A 13 -33.11 -13.58 13.75
CA ARG A 13 -31.94 -14.30 13.19
C ARG A 13 -31.13 -14.78 14.38
N SER A 14 -31.45 -16.02 14.72
CA SER A 14 -31.21 -16.68 15.97
C SER A 14 -29.73 -16.66 16.35
N ARG A 15 -29.47 -16.31 17.62
CA ARG A 15 -28.17 -16.48 18.29
C ARG A 15 -27.64 -17.92 18.22
N TYR A 16 -28.48 -18.88 17.83
CA TYR A 16 -28.12 -20.29 17.66
C TYR A 16 -27.35 -20.60 16.37
N ALA A 17 -27.22 -19.65 15.43
CA ALA A 17 -26.40 -19.86 14.23
C ALA A 17 -24.91 -20.10 14.55
N LYS A 18 -24.41 -19.55 15.68
CA LYS A 18 -23.04 -19.83 16.16
C LYS A 18 -22.86 -21.26 16.67
N TYR A 19 -23.90 -21.86 17.25
CA TYR A 19 -23.84 -23.20 17.83
C TYR A 19 -24.07 -24.30 16.77
N LEU A 20 -24.68 -23.97 15.63
CA LEU A 20 -24.88 -24.91 14.51
C LEU A 20 -23.58 -25.23 13.74
N ILE A 21 -22.57 -24.35 13.83
CA ILE A 21 -21.25 -24.57 13.21
C ILE A 21 -20.39 -25.55 14.04
N LEU A 22 -20.66 -25.66 15.35
CA LEU A 22 -19.92 -26.49 16.31
C LEU A 22 -20.27 -27.99 16.23
N SER A 23 -21.36 -28.36 15.56
CA SER A 23 -21.80 -29.75 15.38
C SER A 23 -21.41 -30.36 14.03
N ILE A 24 -20.74 -29.60 13.16
CA ILE A 24 -20.21 -30.11 11.89
C ILE A 24 -18.91 -30.87 12.21
N PRO A 25 -18.79 -32.17 11.84
CA PRO A 25 -17.56 -32.92 12.07
C PRO A 25 -16.37 -32.21 11.41
N ILE A 26 -15.24 -32.09 12.11
CA ILE A 26 -14.04 -31.37 11.65
C ILE A 26 -13.55 -31.89 10.28
N ALA A 27 -13.85 -33.15 9.94
CA ALA A 27 -13.55 -33.78 8.65
C ALA A 27 -14.40 -33.27 7.47
N ALA A 28 -15.51 -32.58 7.71
CA ALA A 28 -16.36 -31.99 6.67
C ALA A 28 -15.93 -30.58 6.25
N PHE A 29 -14.92 -30.01 6.92
CA PHE A 29 -14.24 -28.82 6.39
C PHE A 29 -13.20 -29.31 5.38
N PRO A 30 -13.43 -29.10 4.06
CA PRO A 30 -12.41 -29.45 3.08
C PRO A 30 -11.12 -28.74 3.50
N SER A 31 -10.02 -29.49 3.54
CA SER A 31 -8.71 -28.89 3.80
C SER A 31 -8.56 -27.69 2.87
N LEU A 32 -8.18 -26.54 3.43
CA LEU A 32 -7.88 -25.34 2.65
C LEU A 32 -6.74 -25.70 1.71
N ARG A 33 -7.08 -26.21 0.52
CA ARG A 33 -6.13 -26.48 -0.55
C ARG A 33 -5.45 -25.15 -0.81
N LYS A 34 -4.18 -25.03 -0.42
CA LYS A 34 -3.37 -23.87 -0.77
C LYS A 34 -3.39 -23.84 -2.31
N ARG A 35 -4.14 -22.92 -2.91
CA ARG A 35 -4.01 -22.68 -4.35
C ARG A 35 -2.58 -22.25 -4.57
N ILE A 36 -1.83 -23.11 -5.25
CA ILE A 36 -0.52 -22.78 -5.79
C ILE A 36 -0.82 -21.90 -6.99
N LEU A 37 -0.30 -20.67 -6.97
CA LEU A 37 -0.37 -19.81 -8.15
C LEU A 37 0.54 -20.42 -9.21
N ASP A 38 0.06 -20.43 -10.44
CA ASP A 38 0.91 -20.78 -11.58
C ASP A 38 2.03 -19.76 -11.77
N ASP A 39 3.10 -20.14 -12.45
CA ASP A 39 4.24 -19.25 -12.66
C ASP A 39 3.90 -18.10 -13.62
N GLU A 40 3.04 -18.33 -14.61
CA GLU A 40 2.50 -17.28 -15.49
C GLU A 40 1.70 -16.25 -14.69
N GLN A 41 0.76 -16.71 -13.87
CA GLN A 41 -0.05 -15.83 -13.01
C GLN A 41 0.81 -15.02 -12.03
N LYS A 42 1.90 -15.59 -11.52
CA LYS A 42 2.84 -14.85 -10.66
C LYS A 42 3.54 -13.73 -11.42
N PHE A 43 3.89 -13.97 -12.69
CA PHE A 43 4.53 -12.99 -13.55
C PHE A 43 3.56 -11.85 -13.87
N ASP A 44 2.34 -12.19 -14.26
CA ASP A 44 1.29 -11.22 -14.61
C ASP A 44 0.98 -10.28 -13.44
N ILE A 45 0.84 -10.81 -12.22
CA ILE A 45 0.62 -10.00 -11.01
C ILE A 45 1.75 -8.98 -10.79
N LEU A 46 3.01 -9.36 -11.08
CA LEU A 46 4.14 -8.47 -10.89
C LEU A 46 4.22 -7.42 -11.98
N LEU A 47 3.92 -7.79 -13.23
CA LEU A 47 3.86 -6.86 -14.35
C LEU A 47 2.77 -5.80 -14.12
N ASP A 48 1.59 -6.21 -13.68
CA ASP A 48 0.46 -5.34 -13.35
C ASP A 48 0.82 -4.24 -12.32
N ILE A 49 1.67 -4.60 -11.36
CA ILE A 49 2.09 -3.71 -10.27
C ILE A 49 3.27 -2.84 -10.70
N GLN A 50 4.12 -3.34 -11.59
CA GLN A 50 5.20 -2.55 -12.19
C GLN A 50 4.65 -1.46 -13.11
N ASP A 51 3.64 -1.78 -13.92
CA ASP A 51 2.98 -0.85 -14.84
C ASP A 51 2.21 0.24 -14.09
N ASN A 52 1.55 -0.13 -12.98
CA ASN A 52 0.86 0.82 -12.12
C ASN A 52 1.09 0.52 -10.63
N PRO A 53 2.13 1.11 -10.01
CA PRO A 53 2.45 0.91 -8.60
C PRO A 53 1.35 1.37 -7.62
N HIS A 54 0.45 2.24 -8.08
CA HIS A 54 -0.66 2.76 -7.28
C HIS A 54 -1.93 1.93 -7.43
N LYS A 55 -1.92 0.88 -8.25
CA LYS A 55 -3.08 0.00 -8.46
C LYS A 55 -3.43 -0.69 -7.14
N PRO A 56 -4.65 -0.49 -6.60
CA PRO A 56 -5.07 -1.14 -5.37
C PRO A 56 -5.08 -2.67 -5.52
N THR A 57 -4.53 -3.38 -4.54
CA THR A 57 -4.37 -4.85 -4.56
C THR A 57 -5.68 -5.62 -4.79
N ARG A 58 -6.83 -5.03 -4.47
CA ARG A 58 -8.16 -5.63 -4.72
C ARG A 58 -8.54 -5.66 -6.21
N HIS A 59 -8.04 -4.71 -7.00
CA HIS A 59 -8.28 -4.68 -8.44
C HIS A 59 -7.34 -5.66 -9.13
N VAL A 60 -6.05 -5.67 -8.76
CA VAL A 60 -5.10 -6.71 -9.20
C VAL A 60 -5.62 -8.13 -8.90
N ALA A 61 -6.27 -8.31 -7.74
CA ALA A 61 -6.94 -9.56 -7.36
C ALA A 61 -8.07 -9.95 -8.30
N ALA A 62 -8.92 -9.00 -8.67
CA ALA A 62 -10.03 -9.23 -9.58
C ALA A 62 -9.54 -9.53 -11.01
N ASP A 63 -8.53 -8.79 -11.48
CA ASP A 63 -8.01 -8.91 -12.84
C ASP A 63 -7.30 -10.26 -13.08
N ASN A 64 -6.67 -10.81 -12.03
CA ASN A 64 -5.93 -12.08 -12.11
C ASN A 64 -6.73 -13.30 -11.57
N ASP A 65 -7.99 -13.12 -11.15
CA ASP A 65 -8.81 -14.13 -10.45
C ASP A 65 -8.10 -14.80 -9.24
N VAL A 66 -7.41 -13.99 -8.45
CA VAL A 66 -6.64 -14.43 -7.27
C VAL A 66 -7.17 -13.76 -6.02
N SER A 67 -7.15 -14.46 -4.89
CA SER A 67 -7.48 -13.83 -3.60
C SER A 67 -6.49 -12.74 -3.23
N LYS A 68 -7.00 -11.62 -2.70
CA LYS A 68 -6.19 -10.49 -2.21
C LYS A 68 -5.08 -10.94 -1.24
N THR A 69 -5.36 -11.91 -0.37
CA THR A 69 -4.39 -12.43 0.60
C THR A 69 -3.20 -13.13 -0.08
N SER A 70 -3.44 -13.82 -1.20
CA SER A 70 -2.37 -14.46 -1.98
C SER A 70 -1.46 -13.42 -2.64
N ILE A 71 -2.03 -12.35 -3.21
CA ILE A 71 -1.25 -11.26 -3.79
C ILE A 71 -0.41 -10.54 -2.72
N LEU A 72 -1.00 -10.20 -1.57
CA LEU A 72 -0.24 -9.58 -0.48
C LEU A 72 0.93 -10.44 0.00
N ARG A 73 0.74 -11.77 0.06
CA ARG A 73 1.81 -12.71 0.38
C ARG A 73 2.89 -12.71 -0.71
N ARG A 74 2.50 -12.69 -1.98
CA ARG A 74 3.43 -12.64 -3.12
C ARG A 74 4.27 -11.37 -3.09
N LEU A 75 3.62 -10.22 -2.91
CA LEU A 75 4.29 -8.91 -2.84
C LEU A 75 5.28 -8.84 -1.68
N LYS A 76 4.91 -9.41 -0.52
CA LYS A 76 5.83 -9.52 0.61
C LYS A 76 7.05 -10.39 0.30
N ASN A 77 6.86 -11.51 -0.40
CA ASN A 77 7.97 -12.39 -0.80
C ASN A 77 8.91 -11.72 -1.80
N GLU A 78 8.37 -10.93 -2.72
CA GLU A 78 9.13 -10.13 -3.71
C GLU A 78 9.64 -8.79 -3.16
N LYS A 79 9.52 -8.56 -1.85
CA LYS A 79 10.02 -7.37 -1.14
C LYS A 79 9.40 -6.04 -1.61
N TYR A 80 8.23 -6.07 -2.25
CA TYR A 80 7.47 -4.85 -2.55
C TYR A 80 7.02 -4.18 -1.26
N ARG A 81 7.27 -2.87 -1.17
CA ARG A 81 6.88 -2.03 -0.04
C ARG A 81 5.93 -0.95 -0.54
N PRO A 82 4.70 -0.86 0.00
CA PRO A 82 3.84 0.28 -0.27
C PRO A 82 4.56 1.57 0.11
N TYR A 83 4.59 2.54 -0.81
CA TYR A 83 5.12 3.87 -0.56
C TYR A 83 4.09 4.91 -0.99
N LYS A 84 4.09 6.04 -0.29
CA LYS A 84 3.32 7.22 -0.66
C LYS A 84 4.31 8.27 -1.12
N ILE A 85 4.22 8.67 -2.39
CA ILE A 85 4.99 9.81 -2.89
C ILE A 85 4.42 11.05 -2.21
N ASN A 86 5.21 11.65 -1.33
CA ASN A 86 4.90 12.95 -0.75
C ASN A 86 5.72 14.00 -1.50
N LEU A 87 5.09 14.71 -2.44
CA LEU A 87 5.66 15.90 -3.07
C LEU A 87 5.54 17.05 -2.06
N ILE A 88 6.54 17.17 -1.18
CA ILE A 88 6.56 18.21 -0.12
C ILE A 88 7.14 19.53 -0.65
N GLN A 89 7.87 19.49 -1.77
CA GLN A 89 8.44 20.64 -2.44
C GLN A 89 8.04 20.57 -3.91
N GLU A 90 7.31 21.58 -4.38
CA GLU A 90 7.06 21.76 -5.81
C GLU A 90 8.42 22.02 -6.49
N LEU A 91 8.76 21.16 -7.43
CA LEU A 91 9.90 21.32 -8.31
C LEU A 91 9.47 22.19 -9.47
N ASN A 92 10.15 23.30 -9.70
CA ASN A 92 9.99 24.09 -10.93
C ASN A 92 10.71 23.40 -12.09
N ASP A 93 10.28 23.67 -13.32
CA ASP A 93 10.85 23.07 -14.54
C ASP A 93 12.37 23.33 -14.68
N ASP A 94 12.86 24.46 -14.15
CA ASP A 94 14.29 24.83 -14.12
C ASP A 94 15.11 24.15 -13.00
N ASP A 95 14.45 23.58 -11.98
CA ASP A 95 15.15 23.07 -10.80
C ASP A 95 16.09 21.89 -11.09
N PRO A 96 15.79 20.95 -11.99
CA PRO A 96 16.73 19.89 -12.39
C PRO A 96 18.07 20.45 -12.87
N ASP A 97 18.05 21.45 -13.76
CA ASP A 97 19.26 22.06 -14.32
C ASP A 97 20.04 22.82 -13.27
N ARG A 98 19.36 23.59 -12.41
CA ARG A 98 19.99 24.32 -11.30
C ARG A 98 20.63 23.38 -10.29
N ARG A 99 19.99 22.25 -9.99
CA ARG A 99 20.52 21.21 -9.09
C ARG A 99 21.74 20.53 -9.72
N LEU A 100 21.69 20.19 -11.00
CA LEU A 100 22.82 19.59 -11.70
C LEU A 100 24.04 20.53 -11.71
N LYS A 101 23.82 21.80 -12.08
CA LYS A 101 24.86 22.83 -12.06
C LYS A 101 25.48 23.00 -10.67
N PHE A 102 24.67 22.99 -9.63
CA PHE A 102 25.16 23.02 -8.24
C PHE A 102 26.04 21.80 -7.93
N CYS A 103 25.59 20.59 -8.28
CA CYS A 103 26.34 19.36 -8.08
C CYS A 103 27.69 19.38 -8.81
N GLU A 104 27.73 19.82 -10.06
CA GLU A 104 28.97 19.97 -10.84
C GLU A 104 29.95 20.95 -10.19
N ILE A 105 29.47 22.14 -9.80
CA ILE A 105 30.29 23.15 -9.13
C ILE A 105 30.87 22.59 -7.83
N MET A 106 30.05 21.91 -7.02
CA MET A 106 30.51 21.33 -5.75
C MET A 106 31.47 20.17 -5.98
N SER A 107 31.24 19.34 -7.00
CA SER A 107 32.14 18.24 -7.37
C SER A 107 33.51 18.77 -7.74
N ASN A 108 33.58 19.77 -8.62
CA ASN A 108 34.83 20.39 -9.04
C ASN A 108 35.59 21.00 -7.84
N ARG A 109 34.89 21.71 -6.95
CA ARG A 109 35.50 22.27 -5.73
C ARG A 109 36.07 21.21 -4.78
N CYS A 110 35.44 20.03 -4.74
CA CYS A 110 35.94 18.90 -3.95
C CYS A 110 37.17 18.24 -4.60
N GLN A 111 37.23 18.21 -5.94
CA GLN A 111 38.39 17.70 -6.69
C GLN A 111 39.58 18.67 -6.57
N ASP A 112 39.35 19.97 -6.71
CA ASP A 112 40.39 21.00 -6.62
C ASP A 112 41.00 21.10 -5.21
N ASN A 113 40.18 20.85 -4.16
CA ASN A 113 40.63 20.89 -2.79
C ASN A 113 40.00 19.77 -1.95
N PRO A 114 40.76 18.69 -1.64
CA PRO A 114 40.28 17.58 -0.82
C PRO A 114 39.84 17.97 0.61
N LEU A 115 40.27 19.13 1.11
CA LEU A 115 39.89 19.66 2.42
C LEU A 115 38.68 20.61 2.38
N PHE A 116 38.11 20.88 1.18
CA PHE A 116 37.00 21.81 0.99
C PHE A 116 35.80 21.48 1.90
N ILE A 117 35.36 20.22 1.90
CA ILE A 117 34.24 19.77 2.74
C ILE A 117 34.57 19.92 4.23
N LYS A 118 35.81 19.59 4.64
CA LYS A 118 36.25 19.70 6.04
C LYS A 118 36.33 21.13 6.55
N LYS A 119 36.53 22.11 5.65
CA LYS A 119 36.59 23.54 5.97
C LYS A 119 35.25 24.26 5.77
N THR A 120 34.24 23.57 5.25
CA THR A 120 32.91 24.16 4.99
C THR A 120 32.00 23.90 6.17
N PHE A 121 31.38 24.95 6.70
CA PHE A 121 30.33 24.85 7.71
C PHE A 121 28.97 25.13 7.07
N ILE A 122 28.03 24.19 7.19
CA ILE A 122 26.67 24.35 6.66
C ILE A 122 25.75 24.72 7.82
N PHE A 123 25.19 25.93 7.79
CA PHE A 123 24.15 26.35 8.71
C PHE A 123 22.78 26.13 8.05
N LEU A 124 21.84 25.54 8.79
CA LEU A 124 20.45 25.41 8.38
C LEU A 124 19.57 26.12 9.40
N GLN A 125 18.80 27.12 8.94
CA GLN A 125 17.78 27.74 9.76
C GLN A 125 16.45 27.00 9.54
N ARG A 126 15.83 26.55 10.63
CA ARG A 126 14.49 25.95 10.60
C ARG A 126 13.54 26.79 11.44
N THR A 127 12.43 27.19 10.85
CA THR A 127 11.32 27.81 11.59
C THR A 127 10.56 26.73 12.33
N PHE A 128 10.53 26.79 13.66
CA PHE A 128 9.69 25.93 14.48
C PHE A 128 8.35 26.63 14.70
N VAL A 129 7.25 25.99 14.29
CA VAL A 129 5.89 26.49 14.56
C VAL A 129 5.32 25.65 15.71
N LEU A 130 5.08 26.29 16.85
CA LEU A 130 4.37 25.73 18.00
C LEU A 130 2.86 25.69 17.69
N ASN A 131 2.42 24.84 16.77
CA ASN A 131 0.99 24.54 16.62
C ASN A 131 0.81 23.08 16.25
N GLY A 132 0.64 22.25 17.28
CA GLY A 132 0.21 20.84 17.17
C GLY A 132 -1.24 20.70 16.70
N GLN A 133 -1.66 21.44 15.67
CA GLN A 133 -2.93 21.22 15.01
C GLN A 133 -2.68 20.39 13.75
N SER A 134 -2.87 19.08 13.86
CA SER A 134 -3.21 18.25 12.72
C SER A 134 -4.58 18.71 12.20
N THR A 135 -4.60 19.70 11.32
CA THR A 135 -5.78 19.91 10.49
C THR A 135 -5.89 18.69 9.57
N ASN A 136 -6.80 17.78 9.93
CA ASN A 136 -7.39 16.87 8.95
C ASN A 136 -7.90 17.74 7.82
N ARG A 137 -7.20 17.74 6.68
CA ARG A 137 -7.74 18.29 5.44
C ARG A 137 -8.21 17.11 4.57
N LEU A 138 -9.47 17.28 4.18
CA LEU A 138 -10.34 16.46 3.36
C LEU A 138 -9.70 16.07 2.03
#